data_AF-A0A6V7K7B7-F1
#
_entry.id   AF-A0A6V7K7B7-F1
#
_cell.length_a   1.000
_cell.length_b   1.000
_cell.length_c   1.000
_cell.angle_alpha   90.00
_cell.angle_beta   90.00
_cell.angle_gamma   90.00
#
_symmetry.space_group_name_H-M   'P 1'
#
loop_
_entity.id
_entity.type
_entity.pdbx_description
1 polymer ?
#
loop_
_entity_poly.entity_id
_entity_poly.type
_entity_poly.pdbx_seq_one_letter_code
_entity_poly.pdbx_strand_id
1 'polypeptide(L)' 'KRERGRMRVHHLNNVNKALQILEQNNVKLVNISSNDIVDGNPKLTLGLVWSIILHWQ' A
#
# COMPACT_ATOMS: atom_id res chain seq x y z
N LYS A 1 8.51 5.25 14.49
CA LYS A 1 9.79 4.51 14.29
C LYS A 1 9.68 3.67 13.02
N ARG A 2 10.66 3.72 12.11
CA ARG A 2 10.71 2.79 10.97
C ARG A 2 11.27 1.45 11.48
N GLU A 3 10.48 0.39 11.42
CA GLU A 3 10.96 -0.96 11.75
C GLU A 3 11.83 -1.45 10.59
N ARG A 4 13.15 -1.45 10.77
CA ARG A 4 14.14 -1.93 9.80
C ARG A 4 14.52 -3.39 10.05
N GLY A 5 13.54 -4.28 10.12
CA GLY A 5 13.84 -5.71 10.11
C GLY A 5 13.37 -6.37 8.82
N ARG A 6 14.07 -7.41 8.36
CA ARG A 6 13.76 -8.13 7.11
C ARG A 6 12.56 -9.08 7.21
N MET A 7 11.90 -9.14 8.37
CA MET A 7 10.72 -10.00 8.56
C MET A 7 9.50 -9.47 7.81
N ARG A 8 8.69 -10.39 7.27
CA ARG A 8 7.45 -10.10 6.52
C ARG A 8 6.52 -9.14 7.26
N VAL A 9 6.45 -9.25 8.59
CA VAL A 9 5.65 -8.37 9.46
C VAL A 9 6.05 -6.90 9.35
N HIS A 10 7.34 -6.58 9.16
CA HIS A 10 7.77 -5.19 9.01
C HIS A 10 7.43 -4.63 7.63
N HIS A 11 7.53 -5.45 6.57
CA HIS A 11 7.06 -5.06 5.24
C HIS A 11 5.55 -4.79 5.26
N LEU A 12 4.78 -5.68 5.89
CA LEU A 12 3.35 -5.48 6.14
C LEU A 12 3.07 -4.18 6.88
N ASN A 13 3.80 -3.90 7.96
CA ASN A 13 3.61 -2.69 8.76
C ASN A 13 3.93 -1.41 7.96
N ASN A 14 4.98 -1.44 7.14
CA ASN A 14 5.35 -0.31 6.27
C ASN A 14 4.28 -0.06 5.18
N VAL A 15 3.80 -1.11 4.53
CA VAL A 15 2.76 -1.00 3.50
C VAL A 15 1.45 -0.56 4.13
N ASN A 16 1.04 -1.14 5.25
CA ASN A 16 -0.18 -0.76 5.96
C ASN A 16 -0.16 0.72 6.34
N LYS A 17 1.00 1.22 6.82
CA LYS A 17 1.17 2.63 7.11
C LYS A 17 1.06 3.53 5.87
N ALA A 18 1.55 3.08 4.71
CA ALA A 18 1.37 3.79 3.45
C ALA A 18 -0.11 3.83 3.03
N LEU A 19 -0.83 2.71 3.13
CA LEU A 19 -2.26 2.63 2.83
C LEU A 19 -3.09 3.51 3.75
N GLN A 20 -2.79 3.55 5.06
CA GLN A 20 -3.46 4.46 6.01
C GLN A 20 -3.30 5.93 5.62
N ILE A 21 -2.11 6.35 5.16
CA ILE A 21 -1.90 7.72 4.69
C ILE A 21 -2.74 7.98 3.43
N LEU A 22 -2.83 7.02 2.52
CA LEU A 22 -3.65 7.14 1.31
C LEU A 22 -5.15 7.26 1.65
N GLU A 23 -5.64 6.48 2.61
CA GLU A 23 -7.02 6.62 3.12
C GLU A 23 -7.26 7.99 3.77
N GLN A 24 -6.30 8.49 4.56
CA GLN A 24 -6.39 9.84 5.14
C GLN A 24 -6.43 10.94 4.07
N ASN A 25 -5.80 10.70 2.91
CA ASN A 25 -5.88 11.59 1.75
C ASN A 25 -7.15 11.35 0.91
N ASN A 26 -8.11 10.53 1.34
CA ASN A 26 -9.32 10.18 0.57
C ASN A 26 -9.05 9.45 -0.76
N VAL A 27 -7.94 8.74 -0.87
CA VAL A 27 -7.65 7.87 -2.02
C VAL A 27 -8.52 6.62 -1.94
N LYS A 28 -9.26 6.31 -3.01
CA LYS A 28 -10.05 5.06 -3.07
C LYS A 28 -9.16 3.86 -3.33
N LEU A 29 -8.93 3.07 -2.30
CA LEU A 29 -8.22 1.80 -2.35
C LEU A 29 -9.21 0.66 -2.63
N VAL A 30 -9.50 0.39 -3.90
CA VAL A 30 -10.46 -0.68 -4.27
C VAL A 30 -9.75 -2.02 -4.27
N ASN A 31 -10.10 -2.89 -3.32
CA ASN A 31 -9.64 -4.28 -3.24
C ASN A 31 -8.11 -4.43 -3.08
N ILE A 32 -7.45 -3.45 -2.45
CA ILE A 32 -6.01 -3.47 -2.18
C ILE A 32 -5.80 -3.83 -0.72
N SER A 33 -5.14 -4.96 -0.46
CA SER A 33 -4.71 -5.35 0.88
C SER A 33 -3.19 -5.25 1.00
N SER A 34 -2.69 -4.95 2.20
CA SER A 34 -1.25 -4.86 2.46
C SER A 34 -0.51 -6.18 2.23
N ASN A 35 -1.19 -7.31 2.45
CA ASN A 35 -0.67 -8.64 2.11
C ASN A 35 -0.44 -8.80 0.61
N ASP A 36 -1.37 -8.37 -0.24
CA ASP A 36 -1.26 -8.54 -1.69
C ASP A 36 -0.07 -7.77 -2.28
N ILE A 37 0.23 -6.60 -1.71
CA ILE A 37 1.40 -5.78 -2.08
C ILE A 37 2.70 -6.46 -1.61
N VAL A 38 2.72 -7.00 -0.39
CA VAL A 38 3.90 -7.70 0.17
C VAL A 38 4.15 -9.03 -0.54
N ASP A 39 3.10 -9.72 -0.95
CA ASP A 39 3.17 -10.98 -1.70
C ASP A 39 3.46 -10.73 -3.20
N GLY A 40 3.47 -9.47 -3.64
CA GLY A 40 3.98 -9.06 -4.96
C GLY A 40 2.99 -9.22 -6.10
N ASN A 41 1.68 -9.13 -5.85
CA ASN A 41 0.67 -9.22 -6.91
C ASN A 41 0.77 -8.00 -7.85
N PRO A 42 1.16 -8.18 -9.13
CA PRO A 42 1.41 -7.06 -10.03
C PRO A 42 0.12 -6.29 -10.37
N LYS A 43 -1.02 -6.98 -10.47
CA LYS A 43 -2.32 -6.36 -10.81
C LYS A 43 -2.76 -5.38 -9.72
N LEU A 44 -2.60 -5.76 -8.46
CA LEU A 44 -2.99 -4.93 -7.32
C LEU A 44 -1.98 -3.81 -7.06
N THR A 45 -0.68 -4.07 -7.26
CA THR A 45 0.36 -3.03 -7.19
C THR A 45 0.14 -1.94 -8.24
N LEU A 46 -0.15 -2.32 -9.49
CA LEU A 46 -0.51 -1.38 -10.56
C LEU A 46 -1.80 -0.62 -10.24
N GLY A 47 -2.82 -1.29 -9.72
CA GLY A 47 -4.06 -0.66 -9.26
C GLY A 47 -3.84 0.39 -8.16
N LEU A 48 -2.94 0.11 -7.21
CA LEU A 48 -2.56 1.05 -6.17
C LEU A 48 -1.88 2.30 -6.74
N VAL A 49 -0.87 2.13 -7.59
CA VAL A 49 -0.16 3.25 -8.22
C VAL A 49 -1.11 4.08 -9.09
N TRP A 50 -2.01 3.41 -9.82
CA TRP A 50 -3.05 4.08 -10.61
C TRP A 50 -3.97 4.94 -9.73
N SER A 51 -4.48 4.41 -8.62
CA SER A 51 -5.32 5.18 -7.69
C SER A 51 -4.60 6.40 -7.11
N ILE A 52 -3.29 6.30 -6.86
CA ILE A 52 -2.47 7.43 -6.42
C ILE A 52 -2.38 8.47 -7.54
N ILE A 53 -2.00 8.08 -8.75
CA ILE A 53 -1.89 9.02 -9.87
C ILE A 53 -3.23 9.71 -10.11
N LEU A 54 -4.33 8.96 -10.17
CA LEU A 54 -5.67 9.49 -10.43
C LEU A 54 -6.15 10.49 -9.36
N HIS A 55 -5.69 10.34 -8.11
CA HIS A 55 -6.08 11.23 -7.02
C HIS A 55 -5.37 12.59 -7.07
N TRP A 56 -4.13 12.64 -7.56
CA TRP A 56 -3.30 13.86 -7.62
C TRP A 56 -3.22 14.49 -9.02
N GLN A 57 -3.83 13.87 -10.03
CA GLN A 57 -4.00 14.44 -11.36
C GLN A 57 -5.20 15.38 -11.41
#